data_AF-A0A7S2QHY0-F1
#
_entry.id   AF-A0A7S2QHY0-F1
#
_cell.length_a   1.000
_cell.length_b   1.000
_cell.length_c   1.000
_cell.angle_alpha   90.00
_cell.angle_beta   90.00
_cell.angle_gamma   90.00
#
_symmetry.space_group_name_H-M   'P 1'
#
loop_
_entity.id
_entity.type
_entity.pdbx_description
1 polymer ?
#
loop_
_entity_poly.entity_id
_entity_poly.type
_entity_poly.pdbx_seq_one_letter_code
_entity_poly.pdbx_strand_id
1 'polypeptide(L)'
;GVRVLTLAGPELAAAILAKQKLIENRSWPIPPPLVGQWLALHVGSHRRTPEWIRRHVIAAWDASKSKNHPRWRKWDPRDPKSPELPARAAIVGLIRVKGMHDLARGEKHQNPWALGPICWEIDRVVPIDPPICGVPGDLGVWRAKRVLTATQFTRLRKAVTEATIKRGLGKVYKS
;
A
#
# COMPACT_ATOMS: atom_id res chain seq x y z
N GLY A 1 -1.27 -15.15 11.91
CA GLY A 1 -0.23 -14.17 12.31
C GLY A 1 -0.06 -13.12 11.23
N VAL A 2 0.23 -11.87 11.59
CA VAL A 2 0.21 -10.73 10.64
C VAL A 2 1.14 -10.97 9.45
N ARG A 3 0.60 -10.80 8.25
CA ARG A 3 1.29 -10.91 6.97
C ARG A 3 1.66 -9.52 6.46
N VAL A 4 2.75 -9.42 5.72
CA VAL A 4 3.29 -8.15 5.24
C VAL A 4 3.54 -8.23 3.74
N LEU A 5 3.26 -7.15 3.04
CA LEU A 5 3.52 -6.98 1.62
C LEU A 5 4.51 -5.83 1.43
N THR A 6 5.64 -6.09 0.78
CA THR A 6 6.63 -5.06 0.45
C THR A 6 6.32 -4.42 -0.90
N LEU A 7 6.36 -3.09 -0.91
CA LEU A 7 6.30 -2.24 -2.10
C LEU A 7 7.71 -1.81 -2.53
N ALA A 8 7.87 -1.62 -3.84
CA ALA A 8 9.13 -1.21 -4.45
C ALA A 8 9.54 0.26 -4.17
N GLY A 9 8.65 1.07 -3.61
CA GLY A 9 8.97 2.45 -3.28
C GLY A 9 7.87 3.20 -2.52
N PRO A 10 8.21 4.29 -1.83
CA PRO A 10 7.29 5.06 -1.02
C PRO A 10 6.28 5.87 -1.84
N GLU A 11 6.52 6.15 -3.13
CA GLU A 11 5.55 6.80 -4.03
C GLU A 11 4.33 5.90 -4.27
N LEU A 12 4.54 4.58 -4.41
CA LEU A 12 3.44 3.61 -4.46
C LEU A 12 2.70 3.54 -3.12
N ALA A 13 3.45 3.58 -2.02
CA ALA A 13 2.84 3.61 -0.69
C ALA A 13 2.00 4.88 -0.50
N ALA A 14 2.49 6.05 -0.94
CA ALA A 14 1.74 7.30 -0.91
C ALA A 14 0.46 7.18 -1.75
N ALA A 15 0.53 6.62 -2.96
CA ALA A 15 -0.65 6.39 -3.80
C ALA A 15 -1.70 5.48 -3.16
N ILE A 16 -1.28 4.41 -2.47
CA ILE A 16 -2.16 3.50 -1.73
C ILE A 16 -2.74 4.18 -0.49
N LEU A 17 -1.91 4.84 0.31
CA LEU A 17 -2.32 5.54 1.54
C LEU A 17 -3.25 6.74 1.23
N ALA A 18 -3.10 7.35 0.07
CA ALA A 18 -4.03 8.35 -0.46
C ALA A 18 -5.31 7.76 -1.06
N LYS A 19 -5.44 6.43 -1.07
CA LYS A 19 -6.56 5.66 -1.62
C LYS A 19 -6.79 5.88 -3.11
N GLN A 20 -5.74 6.22 -3.86
CA GLN A 20 -5.81 6.36 -5.32
C GLN A 20 -5.43 5.06 -6.02
N LYS A 21 -4.36 4.41 -5.57
CA LYS A 21 -3.97 3.08 -6.03
C LYS A 21 -4.68 2.02 -5.20
N LEU A 22 -5.74 1.44 -5.77
CA LEU A 22 -6.54 0.39 -5.14
C LEU A 22 -6.37 -0.99 -5.77
N ILE A 23 -5.48 -1.07 -6.75
CA ILE A 23 -5.06 -2.32 -7.38
C ILE A 23 -3.59 -2.50 -7.09
N GLU A 24 -3.22 -3.64 -6.53
CA GLU A 24 -1.84 -4.07 -6.40
C GLU A 24 -1.53 -5.09 -7.50
N ASN A 25 -0.53 -4.79 -8.34
CA ASN A 25 -0.21 -5.60 -9.51
C ASN A 25 0.79 -6.69 -9.14
N ARG A 26 0.48 -7.95 -9.46
CA ARG A 26 1.32 -9.11 -9.14
C ARG A 26 1.39 -10.07 -10.31
N SER A 27 2.49 -10.81 -10.39
CA SER A 27 2.66 -11.93 -11.31
C SER A 27 2.08 -13.25 -10.78
N TRP A 28 1.44 -13.22 -9.61
CA TRP A 28 0.97 -14.40 -8.90
C TRP A 28 -0.35 -14.10 -8.14
N PRO A 29 -1.22 -15.12 -7.96
CA PRO A 29 -2.52 -14.95 -7.34
C PRO A 29 -2.42 -14.69 -5.83
N ILE A 30 -3.45 -14.07 -5.27
CA ILE A 30 -3.62 -13.98 -3.82
C ILE A 30 -3.69 -15.42 -3.26
N PRO A 31 -2.84 -15.77 -2.28
CA PRO A 31 -2.98 -17.02 -1.56
C PRO A 31 -4.37 -17.06 -0.91
N PRO A 32 -5.19 -18.10 -1.10
CA PRO A 32 -6.59 -18.11 -0.65
C PRO A 32 -6.81 -17.67 0.82
N PRO A 33 -5.94 -18.05 1.79
CA PRO A 33 -6.09 -17.60 3.17
C PRO A 33 -5.92 -16.10 3.41
N LEU A 34 -5.45 -15.32 2.42
CA LEU A 34 -5.24 -13.88 2.52
C LEU A 34 -6.41 -13.06 1.96
N VAL A 35 -7.35 -13.70 1.26
CA VAL A 35 -8.54 -13.00 0.76
C VAL A 35 -9.38 -12.52 1.95
N GLY A 36 -9.72 -11.23 1.94
CA GLY A 36 -10.43 -10.54 3.02
C GLY A 36 -9.57 -10.22 4.24
N GLN A 37 -8.28 -10.58 4.27
CA GLN A 37 -7.38 -10.36 5.40
C GLN A 37 -6.68 -9.00 5.33
N TRP A 38 -6.34 -8.48 6.51
CA TRP A 38 -5.45 -7.34 6.64
C TRP A 38 -3.99 -7.75 6.45
N LEU A 39 -3.29 -7.03 5.57
CA LEU A 39 -1.86 -7.11 5.34
C LEU A 39 -1.21 -5.81 5.82
N ALA A 40 -0.05 -5.92 6.43
CA ALA A 40 0.78 -4.76 6.68
C ALA A 40 1.45 -4.31 5.36
N LEU A 41 1.50 -3.00 5.16
CA LEU A 41 2.12 -2.38 3.98
C LEU A 41 3.53 -1.92 4.35
N HIS A 42 4.53 -2.53 3.73
CA HIS A 42 5.94 -2.24 3.95
C HIS A 42 6.54 -1.53 2.74
N VAL A 43 7.45 -0.58 2.99
CA VAL A 43 8.24 0.09 1.96
C VAL A 43 9.67 -0.46 2.00
N GLY A 44 10.15 -0.97 0.86
CA GLY A 44 11.50 -1.50 0.72
C GLY A 44 12.60 -0.49 1.06
N SER A 45 13.80 -1.01 1.35
CA SER A 45 14.99 -0.22 1.73
C SER A 45 15.76 0.37 0.54
N HIS A 46 15.34 0.10 -0.70
CA HIS A 46 16.00 0.62 -1.89
C HIS A 46 16.14 2.15 -1.82
N ARG A 47 17.35 2.66 -2.11
CA ARG A 47 17.66 4.10 -2.02
C ARG A 47 16.73 4.96 -2.88
N ARG A 48 16.32 4.43 -4.03
CA ARG A 48 15.43 5.11 -4.98
C ARG A 48 14.35 4.16 -5.46
N THR A 49 13.20 4.73 -5.76
CA THR A 49 12.11 4.02 -6.43
C THR A 49 12.49 3.84 -7.89
N PRO A 50 12.27 2.64 -8.48
CA PRO A 50 12.54 2.43 -9.91
C PRO A 50 11.88 3.49 -10.79
N GLU A 51 12.61 3.99 -11.78
CA GLU A 51 12.18 5.13 -12.59
C GLU A 51 10.86 4.88 -13.34
N TRP A 52 10.64 3.64 -13.80
CA TRP A 52 9.38 3.28 -14.45
C TRP A 52 8.18 3.33 -13.49
N ILE A 53 8.37 2.98 -12.21
CA ILE A 53 7.34 3.10 -11.18
C ILE A 53 7.06 4.58 -10.92
N ARG A 54 8.10 5.40 -10.80
CA ARG A 54 7.95 6.83 -10.58
C ARG A 54 7.16 7.49 -11.73
N ARG A 55 7.55 7.25 -12.98
CA ARG A 55 6.82 7.72 -14.17
C ARG A 55 5.37 7.26 -14.17
N HIS A 56 5.12 6.01 -13.78
CA HIS A 56 3.77 5.49 -13.67
C HIS A 56 2.94 6.21 -12.60
N VAL A 57 3.50 6.43 -11.42
CA VAL A 57 2.83 7.19 -10.35
C VAL A 57 2.53 8.62 -10.81
N ILE A 58 3.48 9.29 -11.47
CA ILE A 58 3.28 10.62 -12.05
C ILE A 58 2.09 10.64 -13.01
N ALA A 59 2.00 9.65 -13.91
CA ALA A 59 0.94 9.58 -14.90
C ALA A 59 -0.44 9.22 -14.30
N ALA A 60 -0.47 8.42 -13.24
CA ALA A 60 -1.70 7.91 -12.64
C ALA A 60 -2.22 8.75 -11.45
N TRP A 61 -1.40 9.67 -10.91
CA TRP A 61 -1.76 10.49 -9.77
C TRP A 61 -2.81 11.56 -10.13
N ASP A 62 -3.85 11.64 -9.32
CA ASP A 62 -4.93 12.62 -9.45
C ASP A 62 -4.96 13.52 -8.21
N ALA A 63 -4.45 14.74 -8.35
CA ALA A 63 -4.42 15.73 -7.27
C ALA A 63 -5.84 16.12 -6.77
N SER A 64 -6.86 16.00 -7.61
CA SER A 64 -8.24 16.32 -7.22
C SER A 64 -8.77 15.34 -6.17
N LYS A 65 -8.30 14.07 -6.20
CA LYS A 65 -8.66 13.02 -5.23
C LYS A 65 -7.94 13.14 -3.90
N SER A 66 -6.81 13.87 -3.83
CA SER A 66 -6.07 14.09 -2.60
C SER A 66 -6.33 15.44 -1.93
N LYS A 67 -7.10 16.35 -2.55
CA LYS A 67 -7.33 17.74 -2.09
C LYS A 67 -7.77 17.87 -0.63
N ASN A 68 -8.59 16.93 -0.15
CA ASN A 68 -9.11 16.91 1.22
C ASN A 68 -8.29 16.01 2.16
N HIS A 69 -7.27 15.33 1.66
CA HIS A 69 -6.46 14.44 2.50
C HIS A 69 -5.43 15.25 3.29
N PRO A 70 -5.41 15.20 4.63
CA PRO A 70 -4.57 16.07 5.46
C PRO A 70 -3.08 15.96 5.11
N ARG A 71 -2.61 14.73 4.86
CA ARG A 71 -1.21 14.42 4.50
C ARG A 71 -0.86 14.61 3.01
N TRP A 72 -1.80 14.34 2.09
CA TRP A 72 -1.49 14.18 0.67
C TRP A 72 -1.96 15.34 -0.21
N ARG A 73 -2.73 16.29 0.34
CA ARG A 73 -3.23 17.46 -0.41
C ARG A 73 -2.14 18.35 -1.00
N LYS A 74 -0.92 18.32 -0.43
CA LYS A 74 0.25 19.07 -0.91
C LYS A 74 1.26 18.19 -1.65
N TRP A 75 1.02 16.89 -1.78
CA TRP A 75 1.95 15.98 -2.43
C TRP A 75 1.67 15.91 -3.93
N ASP A 76 2.69 16.26 -4.72
CA ASP A 76 2.72 16.12 -6.17
C ASP A 76 3.96 15.31 -6.57
N PRO A 77 3.80 14.11 -7.17
CA PRO A 77 4.95 13.29 -7.59
C PRO A 77 5.82 13.92 -8.68
N ARG A 78 5.34 15.00 -9.33
CA ARG A 78 6.09 15.80 -10.32
C ARG A 78 6.97 16.87 -9.67
N ASP A 79 6.61 17.33 -8.48
CA ASP A 79 7.36 18.36 -7.76
C ASP A 79 8.43 17.73 -6.86
N PRO A 80 9.73 17.94 -7.13
CA PRO A 80 10.80 17.44 -6.27
C PRO A 80 10.81 18.06 -4.87
N LYS A 81 10.11 19.18 -4.65
CA LYS A 81 9.97 19.87 -3.36
C LYS A 81 8.73 19.41 -2.57
N SER A 82 7.97 18.45 -3.10
CA SER A 82 6.79 17.91 -2.43
C SER A 82 7.10 17.38 -1.02
N PRO A 83 6.10 17.36 -0.11
CA PRO A 83 6.23 16.86 1.25
C PRO A 83 6.82 15.44 1.34
N GLU A 84 7.35 15.14 2.52
CA GLU A 84 8.05 13.88 2.79
C GLU A 84 7.18 12.66 2.52
N LEU A 85 7.75 11.75 1.74
CA LEU A 85 7.19 10.46 1.38
C LEU A 85 7.15 9.52 2.59
N PRO A 86 6.35 8.44 2.55
CA PRO A 86 6.41 7.38 3.57
C PRO A 86 7.84 6.89 3.81
N ALA A 87 8.17 6.61 5.08
CA ALA A 87 9.49 6.12 5.45
C ALA A 87 9.84 4.82 4.72
N ARG A 88 11.10 4.68 4.31
CA ARG A 88 11.66 3.45 3.75
C ARG A 88 12.06 2.49 4.86
N ALA A 89 12.22 1.21 4.51
CA ALA A 89 12.49 0.13 5.47
C ALA A 89 11.52 0.19 6.66
N ALA A 90 10.25 0.38 6.36
CA ALA A 90 9.24 0.64 7.38
C ALA A 90 7.88 0.07 7.00
N ILE A 91 7.10 -0.31 8.01
CA ILE A 91 5.67 -0.56 7.86
C ILE A 91 4.94 0.76 8.03
N VAL A 92 4.23 1.18 6.98
CA VAL A 92 3.65 2.52 6.86
C VAL A 92 2.12 2.52 6.91
N GLY A 93 1.50 1.34 6.88
CA GLY A 93 0.07 1.20 6.93
C GLY A 93 -0.40 -0.25 6.91
N LEU A 94 -1.71 -0.39 6.81
CA LEU A 94 -2.42 -1.64 6.62
C LEU A 94 -3.29 -1.53 5.36
N ILE A 95 -3.39 -2.61 4.62
CA ILE A 95 -4.34 -2.77 3.51
C ILE A 95 -5.18 -4.01 3.76
N ARG A 96 -6.42 -4.01 3.26
CA ARG A 96 -7.22 -5.23 3.16
C ARG A 96 -7.45 -5.54 1.69
N VAL A 97 -7.19 -6.78 1.32
CA VAL A 97 -7.33 -7.25 -0.06
C VAL A 97 -8.61 -8.07 -0.14
N LYS A 98 -9.60 -7.64 -0.92
CA LYS A 98 -10.92 -8.30 -0.99
C LYS A 98 -11.01 -9.44 -2.00
N GLY A 99 -10.10 -9.47 -2.97
CA GLY A 99 -10.16 -10.39 -4.10
C GLY A 99 -9.09 -10.05 -5.13
N MET A 100 -9.12 -10.78 -6.23
CA MET A 100 -8.25 -10.55 -7.38
C MET A 100 -8.99 -10.88 -8.68
N HIS A 101 -8.46 -10.36 -9.77
CA HIS A 101 -8.85 -10.73 -11.13
C HIS A 101 -7.64 -10.66 -12.05
N ASP A 102 -7.71 -11.34 -13.19
CA ASP A 102 -6.78 -11.13 -14.29
C ASP A 102 -7.06 -9.77 -14.93
N LEU A 103 -6.00 -9.07 -15.35
CA LEU A 103 -6.15 -7.78 -16.02
C LEU A 103 -7.06 -7.91 -17.25
N ALA A 104 -8.23 -7.27 -17.20
CA ALA A 104 -9.18 -7.36 -18.30
C ALA A 104 -8.75 -6.48 -19.49
N ARG A 105 -9.18 -6.86 -20.69
CA ARG A 105 -8.92 -6.06 -21.90
C ARG A 105 -9.48 -4.65 -21.73
N GLY A 106 -8.62 -3.65 -21.86
CA GLY A 106 -8.97 -2.24 -21.76
C GLY A 106 -9.10 -1.69 -20.34
N GLU A 107 -8.95 -2.52 -19.30
CA GLU A 107 -9.05 -2.07 -17.90
C GLU A 107 -8.03 -0.98 -17.58
N LYS A 108 -6.80 -1.08 -18.11
CA LYS A 108 -5.75 -0.07 -17.96
C LYS A 108 -6.18 1.35 -18.40
N HIS A 109 -7.09 1.46 -19.38
CA HIS A 109 -7.61 2.76 -19.82
C HIS A 109 -8.64 3.34 -18.86
N GLN A 110 -9.38 2.49 -18.14
CA GLN A 110 -10.37 2.91 -17.16
C GLN A 110 -9.76 3.13 -15.78
N ASN A 111 -8.77 2.32 -15.44
CA ASN A 111 -8.03 2.37 -14.20
C ASN A 111 -6.52 2.32 -14.49
N PRO A 112 -5.83 3.48 -14.49
CA PRO A 112 -4.41 3.50 -14.82
C PRO A 112 -3.58 2.66 -13.85
N TRP A 113 -4.06 2.41 -12.63
CA TRP A 113 -3.35 1.61 -11.63
C TRP A 113 -3.34 0.10 -11.90
N ALA A 114 -4.18 -0.39 -12.81
CA ALA A 114 -4.27 -1.80 -13.20
C ALA A 114 -3.29 -2.11 -14.34
N LEU A 115 -2.17 -2.75 -14.01
CA LEU A 115 -1.09 -3.10 -14.93
C LEU A 115 -0.91 -4.62 -15.10
N GLY A 116 -1.44 -5.42 -14.16
CA GLY A 116 -1.45 -6.88 -14.27
C GLY A 116 -0.09 -7.58 -14.06
N PRO A 117 0.02 -8.87 -14.44
CA PRO A 117 -1.06 -9.67 -15.05
C PRO A 117 -2.22 -9.97 -14.10
N ILE A 118 -1.97 -10.04 -12.79
CA ILE A 118 -2.99 -10.28 -11.76
C ILE A 118 -3.15 -9.02 -10.90
N CYS A 119 -4.40 -8.60 -10.72
CA CYS A 119 -4.78 -7.37 -10.03
C CYS A 119 -5.40 -7.70 -8.67
N TRP A 120 -4.68 -7.44 -7.59
CA TRP A 120 -5.17 -7.61 -6.23
C TRP A 120 -5.99 -6.38 -5.83
N GLU A 121 -7.25 -6.59 -5.45
CA GLU A 121 -8.17 -5.50 -5.15
C GLU A 121 -8.11 -5.09 -3.68
N ILE A 122 -7.73 -3.84 -3.43
CA ILE A 122 -7.66 -3.24 -2.10
C ILE A 122 -9.00 -2.55 -1.77
N ASP A 123 -9.67 -3.00 -0.71
CA ASP A 123 -10.96 -2.42 -0.28
C ASP A 123 -10.86 -1.55 0.96
N ARG A 124 -9.77 -1.65 1.73
CA ARG A 124 -9.48 -0.84 2.91
C ARG A 124 -8.02 -0.43 2.97
N VAL A 125 -7.77 0.79 3.44
CA VAL A 125 -6.42 1.32 3.71
C VAL A 125 -6.42 2.12 5.01
N VAL A 126 -5.48 1.81 5.89
CA VAL A 126 -5.28 2.49 7.19
C VAL A 126 -3.81 2.88 7.34
N PRO A 127 -3.46 4.17 7.43
CA PRO A 127 -2.09 4.57 7.71
C PRO A 127 -1.68 4.16 9.14
N ILE A 128 -0.41 3.81 9.32
CA ILE A 128 0.21 3.65 10.64
C ILE A 128 1.11 4.85 10.87
N ASP A 129 0.77 5.64 11.90
CA ASP A 129 1.47 6.88 12.24
C ASP A 129 1.83 6.90 13.74
N PRO A 130 3.11 7.06 14.13
CA PRO A 130 4.29 7.06 13.26
C PRO A 130 4.50 5.71 12.56
N PRO A 131 5.24 5.62 11.44
CA PRO A 131 5.57 4.32 10.84
C PRO A 131 6.36 3.41 11.80
N ILE A 132 6.38 2.10 11.53
CA ILE A 132 7.27 1.15 12.23
C ILE A 132 8.55 1.03 11.40
N CYS A 133 9.58 1.78 11.79
CA CYS A 133 10.85 1.90 11.05
C CYS A 133 11.86 0.79 11.41
N GLY A 134 12.93 0.69 10.60
CA GLY A 134 14.03 -0.26 10.81
C GLY A 134 13.63 -1.71 10.51
N VAL A 135 12.65 -1.90 9.63
CA VAL A 135 12.09 -3.20 9.28
C VAL A 135 12.68 -3.66 7.95
N PRO A 136 13.45 -4.77 7.91
CA PRO A 136 13.90 -5.34 6.65
C PRO A 136 12.70 -5.88 5.87
N GLY A 137 12.74 -5.74 4.54
CA GLY A 137 11.74 -6.33 3.65
C GLY A 137 12.09 -7.77 3.29
N ASP A 138 11.14 -8.48 2.70
CA ASP A 138 11.32 -9.83 2.17
C ASP A 138 10.45 -9.99 0.90
N LEU A 139 10.75 -10.99 0.08
CA LEU A 139 10.03 -11.27 -1.16
C LEU A 139 8.66 -11.88 -0.89
N GLY A 140 7.74 -11.64 -1.82
CA GLY A 140 6.36 -12.13 -1.72
C GLY A 140 5.60 -11.54 -0.52
N VAL A 141 4.73 -12.36 0.07
CA VAL A 141 4.05 -12.03 1.33
C VAL A 141 4.70 -12.79 2.47
N TRP A 142 5.23 -12.05 3.44
CA TRP A 142 6.05 -12.59 4.52
C TRP A 142 5.40 -12.44 5.90
N ARG A 143 5.97 -13.13 6.89
CA ARG A 143 5.47 -13.19 8.27
C ARG A 143 6.13 -12.11 9.11
N ALA A 144 5.35 -11.16 9.62
CA ALA A 144 5.87 -10.05 10.43
C ALA A 144 6.71 -10.53 11.64
N LYS A 145 6.26 -11.59 12.32
CA LYS A 145 6.95 -12.16 13.50
C LYS A 145 8.38 -12.65 13.21
N ARG A 146 8.75 -12.88 11.95
CA ARG A 146 10.11 -13.35 11.60
C ARG A 146 11.16 -12.24 11.65
N VAL A 147 10.74 -10.98 11.48
CA VAL A 147 11.68 -9.85 11.29
C VAL A 147 11.48 -8.70 12.26
N LEU A 148 10.28 -8.58 12.86
CA LEU A 148 10.00 -7.52 13.82
C LEU A 148 10.49 -7.89 15.21
N THR A 149 11.00 -6.90 15.94
CA THR A 149 11.21 -7.02 17.38
C THR A 149 9.87 -7.26 18.11
N ALA A 150 9.93 -7.75 19.34
CA ALA A 150 8.71 -7.99 20.14
C ALA A 150 7.84 -6.72 20.25
N THR A 151 8.46 -5.56 20.52
CA THR A 151 7.76 -4.27 20.63
C THR A 151 7.11 -3.86 19.30
N GLN A 152 7.85 -3.94 18.19
CA GLN A 152 7.32 -3.63 16.86
C GLN A 152 6.15 -4.56 16.48
N PHE A 153 6.28 -5.86 16.77
CA PHE A 153 5.24 -6.84 16.46
C PHE A 153 3.99 -6.64 17.30
N THR A 154 4.13 -6.34 18.60
CA THR A 154 3.00 -5.99 19.47
C THR A 154 2.26 -4.76 18.96
N ARG A 155 3.00 -3.72 18.57
CA ARG A 155 2.42 -2.50 17.99
C ARG A 155 1.66 -2.79 16.70
N LEU A 156 2.25 -3.57 15.79
CA LEU A 156 1.60 -3.96 14.55
C LEU A 156 0.34 -4.79 14.79
N ARG A 157 0.40 -5.75 15.73
CA ARG A 157 -0.76 -6.57 16.10
C ARG A 157 -1.90 -5.71 16.64
N LYS A 158 -1.60 -4.74 17.51
CA LYS A 158 -2.61 -3.80 18.02
C LYS A 158 -3.31 -3.06 16.89
N ALA A 159 -2.54 -2.50 15.94
CA ALA A 159 -3.10 -1.82 14.77
C ALA A 159 -4.00 -2.73 13.91
N VAL A 160 -3.58 -3.98 13.68
CA VAL A 160 -4.40 -4.96 12.92
C VAL A 160 -5.67 -5.32 13.67
N THR A 161 -5.60 -5.53 14.99
CA THR A 161 -6.77 -5.82 15.82
C THR A 161 -7.77 -4.66 15.78
N GLU A 162 -7.30 -3.42 15.94
CA GLU A 162 -8.14 -2.22 15.84
C GLU A 162 -8.81 -2.10 14.47
N ALA A 163 -8.05 -2.33 13.39
CA ALA A 163 -8.59 -2.31 12.03
C ALA A 163 -9.60 -3.44 11.75
N THR A 164 -9.46 -4.57 12.44
CA THR A 164 -10.39 -5.70 12.32
C THR A 164 -11.70 -5.44 13.06
N ILE A 165 -11.63 -4.87 14.27
CA ILE A 165 -12.81 -4.62 15.12
C ILE A 165 -13.63 -3.44 14.60
N LYS A 166 -12.97 -2.35 14.18
CA LYS A 166 -13.66 -1.12 13.78
C LYS A 166 -14.24 -1.24 12.38
N ARG A 167 -15.51 -1.64 12.30
CA ARG A 167 -16.28 -1.73 11.04
C ARG A 167 -16.15 -0.41 10.24
N GLY A 168 -15.81 -0.54 8.96
CA GLY A 168 -15.67 0.61 8.06
C GLY A 168 -14.35 1.39 8.18
N LEU A 169 -13.46 1.05 9.12
CA LEU A 169 -12.16 1.71 9.21
C LEU A 169 -11.39 1.52 7.90
N GLY A 170 -10.86 2.63 7.38
CA GLY A 170 -10.09 2.62 6.14
C GLY A 170 -10.93 2.39 4.88
N LYS A 171 -12.27 2.45 4.95
CA LYS A 171 -13.17 2.32 3.78
C LYS A 171 -12.69 3.23 2.66
N VAL A 172 -12.57 2.63 1.49
CA VAL A 172 -12.32 3.35 0.25
C VAL A 172 -13.67 3.64 -0.39
N TYR A 173 -13.89 4.89 -0.75
CA TYR A 173 -15.09 5.32 -1.46
C TYR A 173 -14.80 5.21 -2.95
N LYS A 174 -15.73 4.67 -3.73
CA LYS A 174 -15.65 4.78 -5.19
C LYS A 174 -15.76 6.28 -5.51
N SER A 175 -14.69 6.84 -6.06
CA SER A 175 -14.67 8.17 -6.65
C SER A 175 -15.47 8.18 -7.93
#